data_AF-A0A2J6WYY4-F1
#
_entry.id   AF-A0A2J6WYY4-F1
#
_cell.length_a   1.000
_cell.length_b   1.000
_cell.length_c   1.000
_cell.angle_alpha   90.00
_cell.angle_beta   90.00
_cell.angle_gamma   90.00
#
_symmetry.space_group_name_H-M   'P 1'
#
loop_
_entity.id
_entity.type
_entity.pdbx_description
1 polymer ?
#
loop_
_entity_poly.entity_id
_entity_poly.type
_entity_poly.pdbx_seq_one_letter_code
_entity_poly.pdbx_strand_id
1 'polypeptide(L)'
;MTSRRRPGASADFEEIRPNLFLIHNPALGPVLRGEGERDGFHFHLTSRRREGLLGRLANRGFVTLTIADRIAALPTPPITTLGPLHRLSIGPKQQLALLDLAAPNGWRLVLPVNGVVELPIGRIVRYRRGRGPVEYMRITAGGWQYLPADDALLLAYGQLPRPSFLRLVPDDGGVAIPTLPLPTAYRQVLGQIAHPHPTGWLLTNDTERALATTLLAKLGVTVVTPEG
;
A
#
# COMPACT_ATOMS: atom_id res chain seq x y z
N MET A 1 25.29 -6.53 -26.07
CA MET A 1 25.74 -7.50 -25.05
C MET A 1 24.54 -8.32 -24.62
N THR A 2 24.59 -9.64 -24.78
CA THR A 2 23.53 -10.55 -24.34
C THR A 2 23.44 -10.53 -22.81
N SER A 3 22.27 -10.26 -22.27
CA SER A 3 22.04 -10.21 -20.82
C SER A 3 22.42 -11.55 -20.18
N ARG A 4 23.32 -11.54 -19.18
CA ARG A 4 23.69 -12.71 -18.37
C ARG A 4 22.71 -12.95 -17.21
N ARG A 5 21.55 -12.29 -17.24
CA ARG A 5 20.52 -12.38 -16.21
C ARG A 5 19.88 -13.77 -16.22
N ARG A 6 19.44 -14.23 -15.05
CA ARG A 6 18.61 -15.42 -14.93
C ARG A 6 17.36 -15.32 -15.82
N PRO A 7 16.96 -16.42 -16.50
CA PRO A 7 15.71 -16.46 -17.25
C PRO A 7 14.51 -16.04 -16.38
N GLY A 8 13.67 -15.14 -16.89
CA GLY A 8 12.47 -14.66 -16.20
C GLY A 8 12.68 -13.52 -15.19
N ALA A 9 13.92 -13.09 -14.91
CA ALA A 9 14.15 -11.98 -14.00
C ALA A 9 13.91 -10.61 -14.65
N SER A 10 13.13 -9.76 -13.97
CA SER A 10 12.75 -8.42 -14.44
C SER A 10 13.90 -7.40 -14.35
N ALA A 11 14.87 -7.63 -13.45
CA ALA A 11 16.03 -6.75 -13.23
C ALA A 11 17.32 -7.57 -12.99
N ASP A 12 18.47 -6.92 -13.12
CA ASP A 12 19.77 -7.52 -12.78
C ASP A 12 20.00 -7.56 -11.27
N PHE A 13 19.42 -6.58 -10.56
CA PHE A 13 19.50 -6.39 -9.13
C PHE A 13 18.13 -5.95 -8.60
N GLU A 14 17.54 -6.68 -7.67
CA GLU A 14 16.14 -6.49 -7.23
C GLU A 14 16.06 -6.33 -5.72
N GLU A 15 15.52 -5.23 -5.22
CA GLU A 15 15.29 -5.03 -3.79
C GLU A 15 14.06 -5.81 -3.34
N ILE A 16 14.24 -6.71 -2.38
CA ILE A 16 13.18 -7.60 -1.85
C ILE A 16 12.77 -7.25 -0.41
N ARG A 17 13.68 -6.63 0.34
CA ARG A 17 13.45 -5.93 1.62
C ARG A 17 14.33 -4.66 1.62
N PRO A 18 14.05 -3.64 2.45
CA PRO A 18 14.92 -2.48 2.54
C PRO A 18 16.38 -2.88 2.74
N ASN A 19 17.27 -2.44 1.85
CA ASN A 19 18.69 -2.77 1.85
C ASN A 19 19.04 -4.24 1.58
N LEU A 20 18.08 -5.11 1.30
CA LEU A 20 18.33 -6.51 0.91
C LEU A 20 17.92 -6.71 -0.54
N PHE A 21 18.89 -7.12 -1.34
CA PHE A 21 18.75 -7.29 -2.76
C PHE A 21 19.00 -8.73 -3.20
N LEU A 22 18.31 -9.13 -4.25
CA LEU A 22 18.54 -10.35 -4.99
C LEU A 22 19.39 -10.05 -6.24
N ILE A 23 20.50 -10.76 -6.38
CA ILE A 23 21.43 -10.67 -7.51
C ILE A 23 20.99 -11.67 -8.58
N HIS A 24 20.42 -11.17 -9.68
CA HIS A 24 20.06 -11.99 -10.84
C HIS A 24 21.17 -12.05 -11.89
N ASN A 25 22.09 -11.08 -11.87
CA ASN A 25 23.22 -11.01 -12.78
C ASN A 25 24.56 -11.07 -12.03
N PRO A 26 25.34 -12.15 -12.16
CA PRO A 26 26.58 -12.32 -11.41
C PRO A 26 27.67 -11.29 -11.79
N ALA A 27 27.53 -10.60 -12.94
CA ALA A 27 28.44 -9.54 -13.36
C ALA A 27 28.43 -8.32 -12.42
N LEU A 28 27.47 -8.25 -11.49
CA LEU A 28 27.39 -7.22 -10.45
C LEU A 28 28.49 -7.34 -9.39
N GLY A 29 29.11 -8.52 -9.23
CA GLY A 29 30.07 -8.81 -8.15
C GLY A 29 31.16 -7.75 -7.93
N PRO A 30 31.86 -7.27 -8.98
CA PRO A 30 32.88 -6.23 -8.83
C PRO A 30 32.34 -4.87 -8.34
N VAL A 31 31.09 -4.51 -8.68
CA VAL A 31 30.47 -3.24 -8.27
C VAL A 31 30.02 -3.29 -6.81
N LEU A 32 29.58 -4.46 -6.36
CA LEU A 32 29.04 -4.68 -5.02
C LEU A 32 30.12 -4.90 -3.95
N ARG A 33 31.37 -5.09 -4.35
CA ARG A 33 32.49 -5.33 -3.43
C ARG A 33 32.70 -4.13 -2.50
N GLY A 34 32.67 -4.38 -1.20
CA GLY A 34 32.88 -3.35 -0.17
C GLY A 34 31.65 -2.49 0.13
N GLU A 35 30.52 -2.72 -0.55
CA GLU A 35 29.27 -1.99 -0.29
C GLU A 35 28.36 -2.71 0.72
N GLY A 36 28.60 -4.00 0.93
CA GLY A 36 27.71 -4.83 1.74
C GLY A 36 28.17 -6.27 1.86
N GLU A 37 27.32 -7.07 2.49
CA GLU A 37 27.52 -8.48 2.74
C GLU A 37 26.78 -9.30 1.68
N ARG A 38 27.41 -10.36 1.19
CA ARG A 38 26.83 -11.23 0.17
C ARG A 38 26.70 -12.64 0.71
N ASP A 39 25.48 -13.17 0.66
CA ASP A 39 25.16 -14.56 0.96
C ASP A 39 24.48 -15.22 -0.25
N GLY A 40 25.25 -15.99 -1.02
CA GLY A 40 24.81 -16.58 -2.28
C GLY A 40 24.33 -15.53 -3.29
N PHE A 41 23.01 -15.49 -3.50
CA PHE A 41 22.33 -14.53 -4.38
C PHE A 41 21.75 -13.33 -3.63
N HIS A 42 21.75 -13.35 -2.30
CA HIS A 42 21.33 -12.23 -1.48
C HIS A 42 22.50 -11.27 -1.25
N PHE A 43 22.19 -9.98 -1.24
CA PHE A 43 23.12 -8.92 -0.94
C PHE A 43 22.49 -7.95 0.05
N HIS A 44 23.09 -7.86 1.23
CA HIS A 44 22.73 -6.90 2.26
C HIS A 44 23.61 -5.66 2.12
N LEU A 45 23.01 -4.55 1.71
CA LEU A 45 23.65 -3.25 1.67
C LEU A 45 23.87 -2.74 3.09
N THR A 46 25.13 -2.58 3.50
CA THR A 46 25.51 -2.02 4.82
C THR A 46 26.04 -0.59 4.71
N SER A 47 26.43 -0.17 3.50
CA SER A 47 26.87 1.20 3.19
C SER A 47 25.71 2.19 3.33
N ARG A 48 25.99 3.34 3.98
CA ARG A 48 25.04 4.47 4.05
C ARG A 48 24.85 5.19 2.71
N ARG A 49 25.59 4.83 1.67
CA ARG A 49 25.61 5.50 0.35
C ARG A 49 24.76 4.74 -0.68
N ARG A 50 23.54 4.34 -0.31
CA ARG A 50 22.60 3.62 -1.18
C ARG A 50 22.45 4.27 -2.56
N GLU A 51 22.17 5.57 -2.59
CA GLU A 51 22.00 6.30 -3.86
C GLU A 51 23.26 6.29 -4.72
N GLY A 52 24.43 6.38 -4.10
CA GLY A 52 25.72 6.30 -4.79
C GLY A 52 25.96 4.93 -5.43
N LEU A 53 25.57 3.84 -4.76
CA LEU A 53 25.63 2.50 -5.35
C LEU A 53 24.67 2.39 -6.54
N LEU A 54 23.41 2.78 -6.35
CA LEU A 54 22.39 2.71 -7.41
C LEU A 54 22.80 3.53 -8.64
N GLY A 55 23.36 4.72 -8.45
CA GLY A 55 23.89 5.54 -9.54
C GLY A 55 25.04 4.87 -10.29
N ARG A 56 25.98 4.20 -9.59
CA ARG A 56 27.07 3.47 -10.24
C ARG A 56 26.58 2.24 -11.01
N LEU A 57 25.55 1.55 -10.51
CA LEU A 57 24.92 0.43 -11.20
C LEU A 57 24.24 0.90 -12.49
N ALA A 58 23.47 1.99 -12.42
CA ALA A 58 22.84 2.61 -13.59
C ALA A 58 23.87 3.08 -14.63
N ASN A 59 24.94 3.75 -14.20
CA ASN A 59 26.03 4.21 -15.09
C ASN A 59 26.74 3.06 -15.81
N ARG A 60 26.72 1.85 -15.26
CA ARG A 60 27.27 0.63 -15.87
C ARG A 60 26.23 -0.16 -16.68
N GLY A 61 25.02 0.38 -16.86
CA GLY A 61 23.96 -0.21 -17.66
C GLY A 61 23.21 -1.38 -16.99
N PHE A 62 23.35 -1.56 -15.67
CA PHE A 62 22.59 -2.58 -14.95
C PHE A 62 21.18 -2.08 -14.63
N VAL A 63 20.17 -2.92 -14.88
CA VAL A 63 18.80 -2.63 -14.49
C VAL A 63 18.63 -2.99 -13.02
N THR A 64 18.28 -2.00 -12.20
CA THR A 64 17.95 -2.21 -10.79
C THR A 64 16.47 -1.94 -10.58
N LEU A 65 15.79 -2.80 -9.83
CA LEU A 65 14.39 -2.61 -9.44
C LEU A 65 14.32 -2.47 -7.93
N THR A 66 14.09 -1.26 -7.44
CA THR A 66 14.01 -0.94 -6.01
C THR A 66 12.57 -1.01 -5.49
N ILE A 67 12.42 -1.02 -4.16
CA ILE A 67 11.09 -0.85 -3.55
C ILE A 67 10.50 0.52 -3.91
N ALA A 68 11.33 1.56 -4.01
CA ALA A 68 10.89 2.90 -4.43
C ALA A 68 10.32 2.89 -5.86
N ASP A 69 10.94 2.16 -6.79
CA ASP A 69 10.42 2.00 -8.15
C ASP A 69 9.07 1.29 -8.16
N ARG A 70 8.91 0.25 -7.32
CA ARG A 70 7.62 -0.43 -7.16
C ARG A 70 6.55 0.49 -6.62
N ILE A 71 6.88 1.31 -5.61
CA ILE A 71 5.96 2.33 -5.09
C ILE A 71 5.58 3.30 -6.21
N ALA A 72 6.55 3.79 -6.98
CA ALA A 72 6.30 4.71 -8.08
C ALA A 72 5.35 4.12 -9.14
N ALA A 73 5.46 2.82 -9.43
CA ALA A 73 4.63 2.09 -10.40
C ALA A 73 3.20 1.77 -9.92
N LEU A 74 2.88 1.94 -8.63
CA LEU A 74 1.53 1.66 -8.12
C LEU A 74 0.47 2.61 -8.73
N PRO A 75 -0.79 2.18 -8.84
CA PRO A 75 -1.87 3.03 -9.36
C PRO A 75 -2.26 4.11 -8.34
N THR A 76 -2.23 5.37 -8.75
CA THR A 76 -2.69 6.49 -7.91
C THR A 76 -4.22 6.50 -7.79
N PRO A 77 -4.80 6.70 -6.59
CA PRO A 77 -6.24 6.87 -6.42
C PRO A 77 -6.80 8.00 -7.28
N PRO A 78 -7.85 7.76 -8.09
CA PRO A 78 -8.51 8.82 -8.83
C PRO A 78 -9.27 9.74 -7.86
N ILE A 79 -9.08 11.06 -8.00
CA ILE A 79 -9.90 12.04 -7.29
C ILE A 79 -11.30 12.00 -7.90
N THR A 80 -12.33 11.76 -7.07
CA THR A 80 -13.71 11.69 -7.56
C THR A 80 -14.58 12.72 -6.86
N THR A 81 -15.34 13.48 -7.65
CA THR A 81 -16.39 14.35 -7.14
C THR A 81 -17.65 13.53 -6.95
N LEU A 82 -18.29 13.70 -5.79
CA LEU A 82 -19.52 12.99 -5.46
C LEU A 82 -20.73 13.76 -5.95
N GLY A 83 -21.76 13.03 -6.37
CA GLY A 83 -23.03 13.58 -6.79
C GLY A 83 -23.95 13.93 -5.60
N PRO A 84 -25.23 14.24 -5.88
CA PRO A 84 -26.21 14.53 -4.84
C PRO A 84 -26.47 13.31 -3.95
N LEU A 85 -27.04 13.56 -2.76
CA LEU A 85 -27.47 12.50 -1.85
C LEU A 85 -28.58 11.66 -2.50
N HIS A 86 -28.47 10.35 -2.32
CA HIS A 86 -29.43 9.36 -2.78
C HIS A 86 -29.87 8.49 -1.60
N ARG A 87 -31.19 8.26 -1.50
CA ARG A 87 -31.81 7.44 -0.46
C ARG A 87 -31.79 5.97 -0.88
N LEU A 88 -31.26 5.12 0.00
CA LEU A 88 -31.14 3.68 -0.19
C LEU A 88 -31.90 2.96 0.92
N SER A 89 -32.80 2.07 0.54
CA SER A 89 -33.44 1.14 1.47
C SER A 89 -32.49 -0.02 1.76
N ILE A 90 -32.12 -0.18 3.03
CA ILE A 90 -31.19 -1.19 3.52
C ILE A 90 -31.98 -2.23 4.33
N GLY A 91 -31.93 -3.47 3.87
CA GLY A 91 -32.58 -4.59 4.54
C GLY A 91 -31.94 -4.92 5.90
N PRO A 92 -32.66 -5.63 6.78
CA PRO A 92 -32.28 -5.84 8.18
C PRO A 92 -31.00 -6.65 8.42
N LYS A 93 -30.40 -7.24 7.37
CA LYS A 93 -29.13 -7.99 7.43
C LYS A 93 -28.06 -7.39 6.53
N GLN A 94 -28.32 -6.25 5.91
CA GLN A 94 -27.38 -5.57 5.05
C GLN A 94 -26.59 -4.55 5.87
N GLN A 95 -25.27 -4.55 5.69
CA GLN A 95 -24.37 -3.62 6.35
C GLN A 95 -23.55 -2.89 5.30
N LEU A 96 -23.52 -1.57 5.42
CA LEU A 96 -22.66 -0.69 4.64
C LEU A 96 -21.59 -0.11 5.55
N ALA A 97 -20.37 0.02 5.02
CA ALA A 97 -19.28 0.72 5.70
C ALA A 97 -18.54 1.63 4.72
N LEU A 98 -18.07 2.75 5.23
CA LEU A 98 -17.23 3.71 4.52
C LEU A 98 -15.78 3.56 4.96
N LEU A 99 -14.86 3.80 4.04
CA LEU A 99 -13.44 3.87 4.37
C LEU A 99 -13.23 5.06 5.32
N ASP A 100 -12.62 4.79 6.47
CA ASP A 100 -12.33 5.78 7.50
C ASP A 100 -11.03 5.38 8.22
N LEU A 101 -9.99 6.18 8.06
CA LEU A 101 -8.66 5.89 8.61
C LEU A 101 -8.61 5.97 10.14
N ALA A 102 -9.58 6.64 10.78
CA ALA A 102 -9.69 6.69 12.23
C ALA A 102 -10.51 5.52 12.80
N ALA A 103 -11.24 4.79 11.96
CA ALA A 103 -12.02 3.65 12.40
C ALA A 103 -11.14 2.40 12.56
N PRO A 104 -11.44 1.52 13.55
CA PRO A 104 -10.78 0.23 13.65
C PRO A 104 -10.87 -0.55 12.34
N ASN A 105 -9.73 -1.08 11.88
CA ASN A 105 -9.61 -1.80 10.59
C ASN A 105 -9.99 -0.98 9.36
N GLY A 106 -10.04 0.35 9.46
CA GLY A 106 -10.29 1.26 8.34
C GLY A 106 -11.74 1.37 7.87
N TRP A 107 -12.72 0.82 8.60
CA TRP A 107 -14.12 0.81 8.17
C TRP A 107 -15.07 1.36 9.22
N ARG A 108 -15.77 2.45 8.89
CA ARG A 108 -16.86 3.00 9.70
C ARG A 108 -18.21 2.51 9.19
N LEU A 109 -18.97 1.83 10.04
CA LEU A 109 -20.33 1.40 9.70
C LEU A 109 -21.26 2.58 9.44
N VAL A 110 -22.12 2.45 8.44
CA VAL A 110 -23.20 3.39 8.16
C VAL A 110 -24.47 2.86 8.82
N LEU A 111 -24.99 3.60 9.79
CA LEU A 111 -26.19 3.21 10.54
C LEU A 111 -27.45 3.71 9.82
N PRO A 112 -28.35 2.83 9.36
CA PRO A 112 -29.61 3.24 8.76
C PRO A 112 -30.55 3.85 9.80
N VAL A 113 -31.31 4.87 9.39
CA VAL A 113 -32.44 5.42 10.16
C VAL A 113 -33.72 4.90 9.54
N ASN A 114 -34.51 4.14 10.30
CA ASN A 114 -35.73 3.46 9.80
C ASN A 114 -35.49 2.60 8.54
N GLY A 115 -34.34 1.92 8.48
CA GLY A 115 -33.96 1.09 7.33
C GLY A 115 -33.50 1.88 6.11
N VAL A 116 -33.30 3.20 6.22
CA VAL A 116 -32.85 4.05 5.11
C VAL A 116 -31.47 4.64 5.40
N VAL A 117 -30.64 4.69 4.37
CA VAL A 117 -29.34 5.36 4.37
C VAL A 117 -29.33 6.42 3.28
N GLU A 118 -28.78 7.60 3.57
CA GLU A 118 -28.53 8.65 2.58
C GLU A 118 -27.03 8.71 2.28
N LEU A 119 -26.65 8.41 1.03
CA LEU A 119 -25.27 8.48 0.57
C LEU A 119 -25.16 9.21 -0.77
N PRO A 120 -24.08 9.97 -1.01
CA PRO A 120 -23.86 10.61 -2.30
C PRO A 120 -23.75 9.60 -3.44
N ILE A 121 -24.28 9.93 -4.61
CA ILE A 121 -23.99 9.19 -5.85
C ILE A 121 -22.47 9.19 -6.10
N GLY A 122 -21.95 8.04 -6.53
CA GLY A 122 -20.51 7.82 -6.73
C GLY A 122 -19.77 7.34 -5.48
N ARG A 123 -20.38 7.40 -4.29
CA ARG A 123 -19.75 6.95 -3.04
C ARG A 123 -19.41 5.45 -3.11
N ILE A 124 -18.20 5.10 -2.70
CA ILE A 124 -17.81 3.69 -2.53
C ILE A 124 -18.20 3.21 -1.14
N VAL A 125 -18.79 2.03 -1.08
CA VAL A 125 -19.18 1.36 0.16
C VAL A 125 -18.63 -0.06 0.16
N ARG A 126 -18.18 -0.50 1.33
CA ARG A 126 -18.04 -1.93 1.63
C ARG A 126 -19.41 -2.45 2.05
N TYR A 127 -19.86 -3.50 1.39
CA TYR A 127 -21.15 -4.14 1.63
C TYR A 127 -20.96 -5.54 2.20
N ARG A 128 -21.83 -5.92 3.14
CA ARG A 128 -21.93 -7.29 3.64
C ARG A 128 -23.38 -7.65 3.92
N ARG A 129 -23.78 -8.86 3.55
CA ARG A 129 -25.09 -9.44 3.90
C ARG A 129 -24.94 -10.52 4.97
N GLY A 130 -25.34 -10.23 6.21
CA GLY A 130 -25.22 -11.13 7.34
C GLY A 130 -23.77 -11.59 7.56
N ARG A 131 -23.55 -12.90 7.56
CA ARG A 131 -22.19 -13.50 7.65
C ARG A 131 -21.54 -13.75 6.28
N GLY A 132 -22.20 -13.39 5.18
CA GLY A 132 -21.73 -13.60 3.82
C GLY A 132 -20.43 -12.87 3.47
N PRO A 133 -19.93 -13.08 2.23
CA PRO A 133 -18.71 -12.46 1.76
C PRO A 133 -18.82 -10.94 1.75
N VAL A 134 -17.66 -10.29 1.81
CA VAL A 134 -17.54 -8.84 1.64
C VAL A 134 -17.56 -8.54 0.16
N GLU A 135 -18.39 -7.58 -0.23
CA GLU A 135 -18.44 -7.05 -1.59
C GLU A 135 -18.20 -5.54 -1.54
N TYR A 136 -17.89 -4.94 -2.69
CA TYR A 136 -17.72 -3.50 -2.80
C TYR A 136 -18.66 -2.97 -3.87
N MET A 137 -19.25 -1.81 -3.58
CA MET A 137 -20.24 -1.20 -4.44
C MET A 137 -20.00 0.30 -4.58
N ARG A 138 -20.42 0.84 -5.72
CA ARG A 138 -20.57 2.27 -5.96
C ARG A 138 -22.05 2.62 -5.94
N ILE A 139 -22.40 3.67 -5.20
CA ILE A 139 -23.77 4.21 -5.20
C ILE A 139 -24.06 4.88 -6.55
N THR A 140 -25.22 4.62 -7.11
CA THR A 140 -25.70 5.19 -8.39
C THR A 140 -27.10 5.76 -8.22
N ALA A 141 -27.59 6.53 -9.20
CA ALA A 141 -28.96 7.02 -9.18
C ALA A 141 -30.02 5.91 -9.21
N GLY A 142 -29.66 4.72 -9.73
CA GLY A 142 -30.53 3.55 -9.81
C GLY A 142 -30.33 2.52 -8.70
N GLY A 143 -29.57 2.85 -7.64
CA GLY A 143 -29.21 1.92 -6.57
C GLY A 143 -27.70 1.77 -6.42
N TRP A 144 -27.14 0.61 -6.78
CA TRP A 144 -25.71 0.33 -6.64
C TRP A 144 -25.14 -0.49 -7.80
N GLN A 145 -23.82 -0.34 -8.00
CA GLN A 145 -23.04 -1.10 -8.96
C GLN A 145 -21.90 -1.81 -8.24
N TYR A 146 -21.75 -3.12 -8.47
CA TYR A 146 -20.63 -3.90 -7.96
C TYR A 146 -19.31 -3.51 -8.61
N LEU A 147 -18.25 -3.53 -7.81
CA LEU A 147 -16.89 -3.24 -8.26
C LEU A 147 -15.92 -4.33 -7.80
N PRO A 148 -14.87 -4.62 -8.60
CA PRO A 148 -13.71 -5.36 -8.12
C PRO A 148 -13.10 -4.69 -6.89
N ALA A 149 -12.56 -5.50 -5.97
CA ALA A 149 -12.09 -5.01 -4.67
C ALA A 149 -10.98 -3.96 -4.80
N ASP A 150 -9.96 -4.20 -5.65
CA ASP A 150 -8.84 -3.28 -5.81
C ASP A 150 -9.27 -1.93 -6.39
N ASP A 151 -10.14 -1.94 -7.42
CA ASP A 151 -10.70 -0.73 -8.02
C ASP A 151 -11.54 0.06 -7.00
N ALA A 152 -12.39 -0.63 -6.24
CA ALA A 152 -13.20 -0.01 -5.22
C ALA A 152 -12.35 0.61 -4.12
N LEU A 153 -11.30 -0.06 -3.66
CA LEU A 153 -10.39 0.48 -2.65
C LEU A 153 -9.67 1.73 -3.16
N LEU A 154 -9.14 1.70 -4.39
CA LEU A 154 -8.51 2.89 -4.99
C LEU A 154 -9.48 4.06 -5.09
N LEU A 155 -10.71 3.82 -5.56
CA LEU A 155 -11.76 4.84 -5.60
C LEU A 155 -12.12 5.36 -4.19
N ALA A 156 -12.20 4.48 -3.19
CA ALA A 156 -12.50 4.85 -1.81
C ALA A 156 -11.40 5.74 -1.20
N TYR A 157 -10.12 5.41 -1.41
CA TYR A 157 -8.99 6.27 -1.01
C TYR A 157 -9.05 7.63 -1.70
N GLY A 158 -9.43 7.67 -2.98
CA GLY A 158 -9.63 8.90 -3.74
C GLY A 158 -10.76 9.80 -3.23
N GLN A 159 -11.64 9.28 -2.36
CA GLN A 159 -12.78 9.97 -1.76
C GLN A 159 -12.57 10.41 -0.31
N LEU A 160 -11.39 10.14 0.25
CA LEU A 160 -11.05 10.58 1.59
C LEU A 160 -10.90 12.11 1.65
N PRO A 161 -11.20 12.75 2.80
CA PRO A 161 -10.98 14.18 2.99
C PRO A 161 -9.50 14.53 2.82
N ARG A 162 -9.19 15.74 2.34
CA ARG A 162 -7.80 16.18 2.16
C ARG A 162 -7.49 17.38 3.05
N PRO A 163 -6.39 17.35 3.84
CA PRO A 163 -5.50 16.21 4.05
C PRO A 163 -6.18 15.06 4.83
N SER A 164 -5.77 13.83 4.54
CA SER A 164 -6.16 12.63 5.30
C SER A 164 -4.99 12.16 6.14
N PHE A 165 -5.21 11.92 7.42
CA PHE A 165 -4.15 11.56 8.35
C PHE A 165 -4.30 10.11 8.82
N LEU A 166 -3.19 9.40 8.85
CA LEU A 166 -3.06 8.11 9.52
C LEU A 166 -2.07 8.23 10.67
N ARG A 167 -2.52 7.95 11.89
CA ARG A 167 -1.65 7.90 13.06
C ARG A 167 -1.01 6.52 13.17
N LEU A 168 0.31 6.47 13.27
CA LEU A 168 1.02 5.24 13.64
C LEU A 168 0.90 5.01 15.14
N VAL A 169 0.95 3.73 15.54
CA VAL A 169 0.86 3.33 16.94
C VAL A 169 2.27 2.99 17.43
N PRO A 170 2.76 3.56 18.55
CA PRO A 170 4.00 3.09 19.17
C PRO A 170 3.90 1.62 19.52
N ASP A 171 4.99 0.88 19.31
CA ASP A 171 5.06 -0.54 19.63
C ASP A 171 6.48 -0.91 20.11
N ASP A 172 6.63 -2.04 20.81
CA ASP A 172 7.91 -2.48 21.34
C ASP A 172 8.86 -2.82 20.18
N GLY A 173 9.84 -1.95 19.93
CA GLY A 173 10.81 -2.12 18.85
C GLY A 173 10.46 -1.36 17.56
N GLY A 174 9.45 -0.48 17.56
CA GLY A 174 9.19 0.38 16.41
C GLY A 174 7.87 1.14 16.45
N VAL A 175 7.28 1.29 15.27
CA VAL A 175 5.95 1.88 15.10
C VAL A 175 5.11 0.98 14.20
N ALA A 176 3.86 0.76 14.60
CA ALA A 176 2.92 -0.07 13.86
C ALA A 176 2.01 0.79 12.97
N ILE A 177 1.87 0.37 11.72
CA ILE A 177 0.77 0.78 10.85
C ILE A 177 -0.43 -0.10 11.24
N PRO A 178 -1.56 0.48 11.66
CA PRO A 178 -2.74 -0.31 11.98
C PRO A 178 -3.26 -1.02 10.73
N THR A 179 -4.00 -2.10 10.94
CA THR A 179 -4.64 -2.83 9.85
C THR A 179 -5.56 -1.90 9.08
N LEU A 180 -5.30 -1.77 7.77
CA LEU A 180 -6.09 -0.96 6.85
C LEU A 180 -6.44 -1.76 5.60
N PRO A 181 -7.59 -1.48 4.97
CA PRO A 181 -7.97 -2.12 3.72
C PRO A 181 -7.14 -1.55 2.57
N LEU A 182 -6.03 -2.21 2.21
CA LEU A 182 -5.19 -1.83 1.09
C LEU A 182 -5.52 -2.63 -0.18
N PRO A 183 -5.45 -2.00 -1.38
CA PRO A 183 -5.42 -2.74 -2.64
C PRO A 183 -4.29 -3.77 -2.63
N THR A 184 -4.47 -4.87 -3.37
CA THR A 184 -3.55 -6.03 -3.36
C THR A 184 -2.10 -5.63 -3.64
N ALA A 185 -1.87 -4.83 -4.69
CA ALA A 185 -0.53 -4.38 -5.06
C ALA A 185 0.14 -3.53 -3.96
N TYR A 186 -0.63 -2.65 -3.30
CA TYR A 186 -0.15 -1.86 -2.17
C TYR A 186 0.22 -2.73 -0.98
N ARG A 187 -0.61 -3.73 -0.65
CA ARG A 187 -0.34 -4.69 0.42
C ARG A 187 0.92 -5.51 0.16
N GLN A 188 1.15 -5.93 -1.08
CA GLN A 188 2.34 -6.68 -1.47
C GLN A 188 3.61 -5.84 -1.27
N VAL A 189 3.62 -4.59 -1.74
CA VAL A 189 4.76 -3.68 -1.54
C VAL A 189 4.95 -3.38 -0.04
N LEU A 190 3.88 -3.18 0.71
CA LEU A 190 3.98 -3.00 2.16
C LEU A 190 4.60 -4.24 2.85
N GLY A 191 4.26 -5.44 2.41
CA GLY A 191 4.85 -6.68 2.94
C GLY A 191 6.34 -6.87 2.61
N GLN A 192 6.86 -6.17 1.60
CA GLN A 192 8.30 -6.07 1.32
C GLN A 192 8.98 -5.03 2.20
N ILE A 193 8.25 -4.06 2.74
CA ILE A 193 8.81 -3.01 3.60
C ILE A 193 8.76 -3.43 5.06
N ALA A 194 7.60 -3.89 5.53
CA ALA A 194 7.28 -4.03 6.93
C ALA A 194 7.19 -5.50 7.39
N HIS A 195 7.14 -5.68 8.71
CA HIS A 195 7.00 -6.99 9.34
C HIS A 195 5.53 -7.24 9.71
N PRO A 196 5.00 -8.47 9.57
CA PRO A 196 3.67 -8.79 10.07
C PRO A 196 3.56 -8.51 11.58
N HIS A 197 2.44 -7.90 11.99
CA HIS A 197 2.17 -7.56 13.39
C HIS A 197 0.71 -7.90 13.75
N PRO A 198 0.38 -8.30 15.00
CA PRO A 198 -1.00 -8.64 15.40
C PRO A 198 -2.03 -7.56 15.08
N THR A 199 -1.63 -6.29 15.12
CA THR A 199 -2.51 -5.14 14.84
C THR A 199 -2.34 -4.56 13.44
N GLY A 200 -1.43 -5.11 12.61
CA GLY A 200 -1.16 -4.62 11.25
C GLY A 200 0.25 -4.92 10.77
N TRP A 201 1.07 -3.87 10.62
CA TRP A 201 2.44 -3.98 10.11
C TRP A 201 3.42 -3.20 10.98
N LEU A 202 4.53 -3.81 11.37
CA LEU A 202 5.57 -3.20 12.20
C LEU A 202 6.71 -2.64 11.34
N LEU A 203 7.09 -1.38 11.62
CA LEU A 203 8.22 -0.68 11.04
C LEU A 203 9.29 -0.48 12.12
N THR A 204 10.44 -1.10 11.94
CA THR A 204 11.51 -1.23 12.95
C THR A 204 12.60 -0.16 12.81
N ASN A 205 12.77 0.41 11.61
CA ASN A 205 13.83 1.38 11.31
C ASN A 205 13.36 2.56 10.45
N ASP A 206 14.21 3.59 10.32
CA ASP A 206 13.89 4.82 9.57
C ASP A 206 13.68 4.60 8.08
N THR A 207 14.38 3.63 7.48
CA THR A 207 14.23 3.34 6.04
C THR A 207 12.85 2.74 5.77
N GLU A 208 12.42 1.79 6.61
CA GLU A 208 11.07 1.23 6.58
C GLU A 208 10.01 2.31 6.77
N ARG A 209 10.21 3.21 7.74
CA ARG A 209 9.31 4.35 7.97
C ARG A 209 9.21 5.28 6.76
N ALA A 210 10.33 5.65 6.15
CA ALA A 210 10.35 6.53 4.99
C ALA A 210 9.67 5.89 3.76
N LEU A 211 9.93 4.61 3.49
CA LEU A 211 9.30 3.87 2.39
C LEU A 211 7.80 3.68 2.61
N ALA A 212 7.38 3.30 3.82
CA ALA A 212 5.96 3.16 4.16
C ALA A 212 5.22 4.50 4.08
N THR A 213 5.85 5.59 4.52
CA THR A 213 5.29 6.95 4.38
C THR A 213 5.10 7.32 2.92
N THR A 214 6.08 7.03 2.06
CA THR A 214 5.98 7.28 0.61
C THR A 214 4.88 6.44 -0.03
N LEU A 215 4.77 5.17 0.36
CA LEU A 215 3.72 4.25 -0.11
C LEU A 215 2.32 4.78 0.24
N LEU A 216 2.10 5.18 1.50
CA LEU A 216 0.81 5.69 1.98
C LEU A 216 0.50 7.08 1.42
N ALA A 217 1.50 7.94 1.24
CA ALA A 217 1.35 9.24 0.58
C ALA A 217 0.82 9.08 -0.85
N LYS A 218 1.21 8.02 -1.55
CA LYS A 218 0.67 7.70 -2.88
C LYS A 218 -0.82 7.36 -2.87
N LEU A 219 -1.37 6.92 -1.73
CA LEU A 219 -2.82 6.77 -1.51
C LEU A 219 -3.52 8.09 -1.10
N GLY A 220 -2.79 9.20 -1.01
CA GLY A 220 -3.30 10.47 -0.50
C GLY A 220 -3.37 10.54 1.03
N VAL A 221 -2.61 9.69 1.72
CA VAL A 221 -2.60 9.61 3.19
C VAL A 221 -1.30 10.19 3.75
N THR A 222 -1.42 11.18 4.62
CA THR A 222 -0.32 11.75 5.40
C THR A 222 -0.14 10.93 6.68
N VAL A 223 1.05 10.39 6.87
CA VAL A 223 1.40 9.65 8.09
C VAL A 223 1.78 10.64 9.19
N VAL A 224 1.20 10.44 10.37
CA VAL A 224 1.55 11.16 11.60
C VAL A 224 2.21 10.16 12.53
N THR A 225 3.50 10.34 12.77
CA THR A 225 4.22 9.58 13.78
C THR A 225 3.83 10.08 15.18
N PRO A 226 3.68 9.20 16.17
CA PRO A 226 3.56 9.62 17.56
C PRO A 226 4.78 10.47 17.93
N GLU A 227 4.57 11.59 18.62
CA GLU A 227 5.64 12.33 19.26
C GLU A 227 6.26 11.40 20.32
N GLY A 228 7.60 11.29 20.29
CA GLY A 228 8.37 10.55 21.30
C GLY A 228 8.53 11.37 22.58
#